data_AF-A0AB36P9Y7-F1
#
_entry.id   AF-A0AB36P9Y7-F1
#
_cell.length_a   1.000
_cell.length_b   1.000
_cell.length_c   1.000
_cell.angle_alpha   90.00
_cell.angle_beta   90.00
_cell.angle_gamma   90.00
#
_symmetry.space_group_name_H-M   'P 1'
#
loop_
_entity.id
_entity.type
_entity.pdbx_description
1 polymer ?
#
loop_
_entity_poly.entity_id
_entity_poly.type
_entity_poly.pdbx_seq_one_letter_code
_entity_poly.pdbx_strand_id
1 'polypeptide(L)'
;MAEHDITPEVTISKTQRRYKVGYVRARHQDRKTGIARYYSQHPSLHLKGDWLKEAGFDTGRGVTVKISEGGLTIIADSDEVQELRDGMFSVLNES
;
A
#
# COMPACT_ATOMS: atom_id res chain seq x y z
N MET A 1 -18.25 -36.13 -18.10
CA MET A 1 -18.64 -35.19 -17.03
C MET A 1 -17.36 -34.50 -16.59
N ALA A 2 -17.16 -33.24 -17.01
CA ALA A 2 -16.01 -32.46 -16.61
C ALA A 2 -16.41 -31.70 -15.35
N GLU A 3 -15.73 -31.99 -14.25
CA GLU A 3 -15.90 -31.29 -12.99
C GLU A 3 -15.25 -29.92 -13.16
N HIS A 4 -16.06 -28.86 -13.11
CA HIS A 4 -15.56 -27.51 -13.06
C HIS A 4 -15.10 -27.26 -11.62
N ASP A 5 -13.78 -27.16 -11.44
CA ASP A 5 -13.13 -26.71 -10.22
C ASP A 5 -13.58 -25.27 -9.95
N ILE A 6 -14.56 -25.10 -9.05
CA ILE A 6 -15.03 -23.80 -8.62
C ILE A 6 -13.95 -23.25 -7.68
N THR A 7 -13.10 -22.37 -8.21
CA THR A 7 -12.18 -21.56 -7.40
C THR A 7 -12.99 -20.91 -6.27
N PRO A 8 -12.56 -21.05 -4.99
CA PRO A 8 -13.34 -20.56 -3.88
C PRO A 8 -13.50 -19.04 -3.99
N GLU A 9 -14.75 -18.59 -4.04
CA GLU A 9 -15.11 -17.19 -3.95
C GLU A 9 -14.58 -16.66 -2.60
N VAL A 10 -13.54 -15.83 -2.66
CA VAL A 10 -12.94 -15.21 -1.46
C VAL A 10 -13.99 -14.32 -0.84
N THR A 11 -14.63 -14.84 0.21
CA THR A 11 -15.72 -14.17 0.91
C THR A 11 -15.12 -13.24 1.96
N ILE A 12 -14.97 -11.97 1.60
CA ILE A 12 -14.46 -10.93 2.50
C ILE A 12 -15.43 -10.77 3.67
N SER A 13 -15.03 -11.29 4.84
CA SER A 13 -15.90 -11.41 6.02
C SER A 13 -16.43 -10.07 6.56
N LYS A 14 -15.76 -8.95 6.24
CA LYS A 14 -16.21 -7.57 6.55
C LYS A 14 -15.73 -6.59 5.49
N THR A 15 -16.64 -5.85 4.91
CA THR A 15 -16.36 -4.88 3.82
C THR A 15 -16.01 -3.48 4.31
N GLN A 16 -16.29 -3.14 5.58
CA GLN A 16 -16.06 -1.80 6.14
C GLN A 16 -15.32 -1.84 7.49
N ARG A 17 -14.35 -0.94 7.67
CA ARG A 17 -13.59 -0.76 8.91
C ARG A 17 -13.40 0.73 9.21
N ARG A 18 -13.47 1.11 10.48
CA ARG A 18 -13.30 2.50 10.94
C ARG A 18 -11.87 2.71 11.42
N TYR A 19 -11.20 3.71 10.86
CA TYR A 19 -9.85 4.12 11.24
C TYR A 19 -9.84 5.60 11.65
N LYS A 20 -8.80 5.98 12.40
CA LYS A 20 -8.50 7.38 12.70
C LYS A 20 -7.20 7.75 12.02
N VAL A 21 -7.16 8.94 11.43
CA VAL A 21 -5.92 9.51 10.92
C VAL A 21 -5.00 9.79 12.10
N GLY A 22 -3.83 9.18 12.07
CA GLY A 22 -2.75 9.45 13.01
C GLY A 22 -1.79 10.48 12.47
N TYR A 23 -0.69 10.69 13.19
CA TYR A 23 0.43 11.50 12.74
C TYR A 23 1.74 10.75 12.91
N VAL A 24 2.60 10.81 11.90
CA VAL A 24 3.97 10.30 11.96
C VAL A 24 4.92 11.48 12.15
N ARG A 25 5.87 11.33 13.07
CA ARG A 25 6.95 12.28 13.29
C ARG A 25 8.21 11.78 12.61
N ALA A 26 8.80 12.60 11.75
CA ALA A 26 10.10 12.32 11.16
C ALA A 26 11.15 13.25 11.79
N ARG A 27 12.25 12.65 12.25
CA ARG A 27 13.40 13.38 12.79
C ARG A 27 14.36 13.68 11.65
N HIS A 28 14.62 14.97 11.42
CA HIS A 28 15.61 15.41 10.45
C HIS A 28 16.92 15.66 11.17
N GLN A 29 17.93 14.84 10.88
CA GLN A 29 19.21 14.86 11.56
C GLN A 29 20.29 15.34 10.60
N ASP A 30 21.21 16.16 11.11
CA ASP A 30 22.45 16.44 10.40
C ASP A 30 23.27 15.14 10.29
N ARG A 31 23.58 14.72 9.05
CA ARG A 31 24.29 13.47 8.80
C ARG A 31 25.71 13.46 9.36
N LYS A 32 26.36 14.63 9.51
CA LYS A 32 27.74 14.74 10.01
C LYS A 32 27.78 14.80 11.52
N THR A 33 26.88 15.54 12.15
CA THR A 33 26.92 15.81 13.60
C THR A 33 25.97 14.92 14.40
N GLY A 34 25.00 14.27 13.76
CA GLY A 34 23.98 13.49 14.47
C GLY A 34 23.00 14.35 15.27
N ILE A 35 22.99 15.67 15.09
CA ILE A 35 22.10 16.56 15.84
C ILE A 35 20.77 16.69 15.10
N ALA A 36 19.65 16.62 15.83
CA ALA A 36 18.33 16.87 15.23
C ALA A 36 18.23 18.36 14.86
N ARG A 37 18.05 18.65 13.57
CA ARG A 37 17.83 20.02 13.09
C ARG A 37 16.39 20.46 13.34
N TYR A 38 15.43 19.57 13.05
CA TYR A 38 14.01 19.78 13.33
C TYR A 38 13.24 18.45 13.25
N TYR A 39 11.98 18.49 13.65
CA TYR A 39 11.03 17.39 13.50
C TYR A 39 9.91 17.83 12.55
N SER A 40 9.55 16.98 11.60
CA SER A 40 8.34 17.18 10.79
C SER A 40 7.23 16.24 11.24
N GLN A 41 5.99 16.67 11.05
CA GLN A 41 4.80 15.89 11.39
C GLN A 41 3.89 15.82 10.17
N HIS A 42 3.47 14.61 9.80
CA HIS A 42 2.63 14.38 8.64
C HIS A 42 1.41 13.52 9.01
N PRO A 43 0.22 13.80 8.47
CA PRO A 43 -0.94 12.93 8.67
C PRO A 43 -0.67 11.56 8.05
N SER A 44 -1.12 10.50 8.72
CA SER A 44 -0.89 9.12 8.30
C SER A 44 -2.14 8.27 8.53
N LEU A 45 -2.50 7.45 7.55
CA LEU A 45 -3.51 6.42 7.69
C LEU A 45 -2.83 5.04 7.70
N HIS A 46 -3.06 4.25 8.74
CA HIS A 46 -2.44 2.93 8.88
C HIS A 46 -3.51 1.85 8.80
N LEU A 47 -3.54 1.13 7.68
CA LEU A 47 -4.41 -0.03 7.45
C LEU A 47 -3.65 -1.29 7.83
N LYS A 48 -4.26 -2.20 8.59
CA LYS A 48 -3.62 -3.47 9.00
C LYS A 48 -4.61 -4.62 9.15
N GLY A 49 -4.13 -5.84 8.94
CA GLY A 49 -4.85 -7.09 9.17
C GLY A 49 -5.01 -7.93 7.89
N ASP A 50 -5.31 -9.21 8.08
CA ASP A 50 -5.35 -10.22 7.01
C ASP A 50 -6.37 -9.92 5.90
N TRP A 51 -7.39 -9.14 6.22
CA TRP A 51 -8.40 -8.66 5.27
C TRP A 51 -7.82 -7.82 4.12
N LEU A 52 -6.63 -7.23 4.29
CA LEU A 52 -5.93 -6.55 3.19
C LEU A 52 -5.54 -7.57 2.12
N LYS A 53 -5.01 -8.72 2.53
CA LYS A 53 -4.67 -9.82 1.63
C LYS A 53 -5.91 -10.38 0.95
N GLU A 54 -6.99 -10.59 1.70
CA GLU A 54 -8.29 -11.01 1.14
C GLU A 54 -8.82 -10.02 0.07
N ALA A 55 -8.48 -8.74 0.19
CA ALA A 55 -8.84 -7.68 -0.75
C ALA A 55 -7.81 -7.47 -1.88
N GLY A 56 -6.80 -8.35 -2.02
CA GLY A 56 -5.77 -8.29 -3.06
C GLY A 56 -4.59 -7.35 -2.78
N PHE A 57 -4.45 -6.86 -1.54
CA PHE A 57 -3.29 -6.06 -1.11
C PHE A 57 -2.22 -6.97 -0.52
N ASP A 58 -1.62 -7.82 -1.35
CA ASP A 58 -0.51 -8.69 -0.97
C ASP A 58 0.78 -7.90 -0.64
N THR A 59 1.71 -8.56 0.05
CA THR A 59 3.01 -7.94 0.38
C THR A 59 3.81 -7.68 -0.89
N GLY A 60 4.30 -6.44 -1.05
CA GLY A 60 5.03 -6.02 -2.25
C GLY A 60 4.13 -5.58 -3.41
N ARG A 61 2.81 -5.76 -3.30
CA ARG A 61 1.87 -5.30 -4.33
C ARG A 61 1.83 -3.77 -4.37
N GLY A 62 2.05 -3.22 -5.56
CA GLY A 62 1.85 -1.83 -5.89
C GLY A 62 0.38 -1.44 -5.68
N VAL A 63 0.19 -0.18 -5.29
CA VAL A 63 -1.15 0.38 -5.08
C VAL A 63 -1.25 1.73 -5.75
N THR A 64 -2.43 1.97 -6.31
CA THR A 64 -2.82 3.26 -6.85
C THR A 64 -3.78 3.95 -5.87
N VAL A 65 -3.45 5.19 -5.49
CA VAL A 65 -4.31 6.01 -4.65
C VAL A 65 -4.89 7.14 -5.48
N LYS A 66 -6.21 7.13 -5.64
CA LYS A 66 -6.97 8.22 -6.27
C LYS A 66 -7.50 9.16 -5.19
N ILE A 67 -7.27 10.45 -5.38
CA ILE A 67 -7.66 11.50 -4.43
C ILE A 67 -8.86 12.24 -5.01
N SER A 68 -9.91 12.39 -4.21
CA SER A 68 -11.07 13.22 -4.53
C SER A 68 -11.39 14.16 -3.38
N GLU A 69 -12.27 15.14 -3.61
CA GLU A 69 -12.82 15.91 -2.50
C GLU A 69 -13.51 14.95 -1.50
N GLY A 70 -13.14 15.06 -0.22
CA GLY A 70 -13.72 14.26 0.86
C GLY A 70 -13.35 12.77 0.89
N GLY A 71 -12.46 12.27 0.00
CA GLY A 71 -12.24 10.83 -0.13
C GLY A 71 -10.90 10.40 -0.72
N LEU A 72 -10.56 9.14 -0.44
CA LEU A 72 -9.44 8.42 -1.03
C LEU A 72 -9.95 7.06 -1.50
N THR A 73 -9.63 6.70 -2.75
CA THR A 73 -9.86 5.35 -3.27
C THR A 73 -8.51 4.68 -3.46
N ILE A 74 -8.28 3.58 -2.75
CA ILE A 74 -7.05 2.79 -2.81
C ILE A 74 -7.36 1.51 -3.58
N ILE A 75 -6.60 1.24 -4.63
CA ILE A 75 -6.79 0.11 -5.54
C ILE A 75 -5.46 -0.62 -5.63
N ALA A 76 -5.45 -1.94 -5.40
CA ALA A 76 -4.29 -2.76 -5.67
C ALA A 76 -4.04 -2.78 -7.19
N ASP A 77 -2.78 -2.66 -7.59
CA ASP A 77 -2.42 -2.70 -9.01
C ASP A 77 -2.82 -4.06 -9.60
N SER A 78 -2.94 -4.18 -10.93
CA SER A 78 -3.07 -5.49 -11.61
C SER A 78 -1.69 -6.11 -11.84
N ASP A 79 -1.65 -7.40 -12.19
CA ASP A 79 -0.38 -8.11 -12.40
C ASP A 79 0.45 -7.45 -13.51
N GLU A 80 -0.20 -7.09 -14.62
CA GLU A 80 0.44 -6.38 -15.73
C GLU A 80 1.07 -5.04 -15.30
N VAL A 81 0.37 -4.27 -14.46
CA VAL A 81 0.87 -2.98 -13.95
C VAL A 81 2.03 -3.20 -12.98
N GLN A 82 1.96 -4.26 -12.17
CA GLN A 82 3.02 -4.64 -11.26
C GLN A 82 4.30 -5.06 -12.01
N GLU A 83 4.17 -5.91 -13.03
CA GLU A 83 5.29 -6.37 -13.86
C GLU A 83 5.97 -5.22 -14.59
N LEU A 84 5.19 -4.27 -15.14
CA LEU A 84 5.74 -3.06 -15.74
C LEU A 84 6.53 -2.23 -14.73
N ARG A 85 6.01 -2.09 -13.51
CA ARG A 85 6.67 -1.34 -12.43
C ARG A 85 7.98 -2.02 -12.00
N ASP A 86 7.96 -3.33 -11.83
CA ASP A 86 9.13 -4.10 -11.41
C ASP A 86 10.20 -4.13 -12.50
N GLY A 87 9.80 -4.24 -13.78
CA GLY A 87 10.69 -4.09 -14.93
C GLY A 87 11.34 -2.70 -15.01
N MET A 88 10.59 -1.62 -14.72
CA MET A 88 11.13 -0.26 -14.62
C MET A 88 12.14 -0.11 -13.47
N PHE A 89 11.92 -0.80 -12.34
CA PHE A 89 12.87 -0.79 -11.24
C PHE A 89 14.18 -1.51 -11.57
N SER A 90 14.15 -2.61 -12.35
CA SER A 90 15.37 -3.31 -12.77
C SER A 90 16.26 -2.40 -13.63
N VAL A 91 15.69 -1.77 -14.66
CA VAL A 91 16.47 -0.93 -15.60
C VAL A 91 17.10 0.31 -14.94
N LEU A 92 16.51 0.84 -13.87
CA LEU A 92 17.06 1.98 -13.13
C LEU A 92 18.18 1.60 -12.15
N ASN A 93 18.26 0.33 -11.74
CA ASN A 93 19.31 -0.14 -10.81
C ASN A 93 20.49 -0.81 -11.52
N GLU A 94 20.41 -0.98 -12.85
CA GLU A 94 21.47 -1.54 -13.69
C GLU A 94 22.30 -0.47 -14.45
N SER A 95 22.09 0.84 -14.18
CA SER A 95 22.82 1.97 -14.78
C SER A 95 23.73 2.73 -13.82
#